data_AF-A0A3B9G818-F1
#
_entry.id   AF-A0A3B9G818-F1
#
_cell.length_a   1.000
_cell.length_b   1.000
_cell.length_c   1.000
_cell.angle_alpha   90.00
_cell.angle_beta   90.00
_cell.angle_gamma   90.00
#
_symmetry.space_group_name_H-M   'P 1'
#
loop_
_entity.id
_entity.type
_entity.pdbx_description
1 polymer ?
#
loop_
_entity_poly.entity_id
_entity_poly.type
_entity_poly.pdbx_seq_one_letter_code
_entity_poly.pdbx_strand_id
1 'polypeptide(L)'
;MKTRFFSLGLLCTSWGLFGSPLEKVKPFLETHCYDCHGVKKQKGDVRFDTLGNDLTKIENLEIWQGILDQLNLGEMPPRKAPQPEANDVKPVVDLLSGELKAAYQKARSTGGETVLRRLNRHELRNTLRDLLHLNGAHYRPDSAGSRLTDNNGNGSVERTGHDPLRFFPEDETEDGFFNIGDKLVMSDFLLKLTLAAVEETLAEATHLEPKPDVEARTISGHFHKGRSNGEHLVETASRELNPDFEMLAVGYERYGRLSPLDLRGGVGTSAKYRLTITASAHNPDHPWPETLPLHEKDPFQLCLNIADTKQGGIAGITSTPLALWSVPPDSKKHTFTHTTWIDKTWTPWIGWENGPPDRPFRAEKLVEEHFPNDFTPRPDKKTDKDAHERWPIELAKVLHRNGYPGPHLRIHSLTLEP
;
A
#
# COMPACT_ATOMS: atom_id res chain seq x y z
N MET A 1 57.87 -61.27 -32.73
CA MET A 1 57.61 -59.91 -32.24
C MET A 1 57.36 -59.98 -30.74
N LYS A 2 58.04 -59.13 -29.96
CA LYS A 2 58.17 -59.20 -28.50
C LYS A 2 56.84 -58.92 -27.79
N THR A 3 56.47 -59.82 -26.89
CA THR A 3 55.53 -59.61 -25.78
C THR A 3 56.10 -58.59 -24.80
N ARG A 4 55.31 -57.58 -24.42
CA ARG A 4 55.56 -56.74 -23.24
C ARG A 4 54.28 -56.60 -22.44
N PHE A 5 54.34 -57.13 -21.22
CA PHE A 5 53.47 -56.84 -20.10
C PHE A 5 53.47 -55.34 -19.83
N PHE A 6 52.29 -54.75 -19.61
CA PHE A 6 52.16 -53.49 -18.90
C PHE A 6 51.17 -53.68 -17.75
N SER A 7 51.73 -53.53 -16.55
CA SER A 7 51.10 -53.47 -15.24
C SER A 7 50.06 -52.34 -15.18
N LEU A 8 48.82 -52.68 -14.84
CA LEU A 8 47.76 -51.73 -14.54
C LEU A 8 47.93 -51.27 -13.08
N GLY A 9 48.48 -50.08 -12.89
CA GLY A 9 48.59 -49.43 -11.59
C GLY A 9 47.20 -48.99 -11.10
N LEU A 10 46.81 -49.51 -9.95
CA LEU A 10 45.63 -49.09 -9.20
C LEU A 10 45.86 -47.67 -8.66
N LEU A 11 45.34 -46.65 -9.36
CA LEU A 11 45.28 -45.29 -8.80
C LEU A 11 44.05 -45.19 -7.90
N CYS A 12 44.31 -45.37 -6.61
CA CYS A 12 43.42 -44.98 -5.53
C CYS A 12 43.32 -43.45 -5.55
N THR A 13 42.30 -42.89 -6.20
CA THR A 13 41.97 -41.46 -6.04
C THR A 13 41.29 -41.28 -4.70
N SER A 14 42.01 -40.62 -3.80
CA SER A 14 41.52 -40.10 -2.54
C SER A 14 40.25 -39.26 -2.77
N TRP A 15 39.15 -39.65 -2.14
CA TRP A 15 38.03 -38.74 -1.89
C TRP A 15 38.52 -37.64 -0.96
N GLY A 16 38.94 -36.51 -1.55
CA GLY A 16 39.17 -35.27 -0.84
C GLY A 16 37.85 -34.77 -0.28
N LEU A 17 37.83 -34.55 1.04
CA LEU A 17 36.85 -33.75 1.75
C LEU A 17 36.79 -32.34 1.14
N PHE A 18 35.88 -32.10 0.19
CA PHE A 18 35.55 -30.74 -0.22
C PHE A 18 34.64 -30.14 0.87
N GLY A 19 35.15 -29.13 1.61
CA GLY A 19 34.33 -28.36 2.55
C GLY A 19 33.15 -27.67 1.86
N SER A 20 32.06 -27.43 2.59
CA SER A 20 30.87 -26.75 2.06
C SER A 20 31.26 -25.41 1.41
N PRO A 21 30.77 -25.08 0.20
CA PRO A 21 31.05 -23.79 -0.45
C PRO A 21 30.69 -22.58 0.43
N LEU A 22 29.72 -22.73 1.34
CA LEU A 22 29.33 -21.72 2.33
C LEU A 22 30.44 -21.36 3.33
N GLU A 23 31.42 -22.24 3.56
CA GLU A 23 32.60 -21.90 4.38
C GLU A 23 33.35 -20.67 3.82
N LYS A 24 33.28 -20.45 2.51
CA LYS A 24 33.92 -19.29 1.86
C LYS A 24 33.24 -17.96 2.21
N VAL A 25 32.03 -17.99 2.76
CA VAL A 25 31.25 -16.80 3.16
C VAL A 25 31.57 -16.37 4.59
N LYS A 26 32.09 -17.27 5.45
CA LYS A 26 32.37 -16.97 6.85
C LYS A 26 33.28 -15.74 7.08
N PRO A 27 34.39 -15.55 6.34
CA PRO A 27 35.24 -14.37 6.54
C PRO A 27 34.51 -13.04 6.30
N PHE A 28 33.54 -13.04 5.37
CA PHE A 28 32.70 -11.89 5.10
C PHE A 28 31.75 -11.63 6.28
N LEU A 29 31.10 -12.68 6.81
CA LEU A 29 30.21 -12.55 7.97
C LEU A 29 30.96 -12.14 9.24
N GLU A 30 32.17 -12.64 9.45
CA GLU A 30 33.04 -12.24 10.56
C GLU A 30 33.34 -10.74 10.54
N THR A 31 33.64 -10.22 9.35
CA THR A 31 34.03 -8.82 9.17
C THR A 31 32.84 -7.86 9.25
N HIS A 32 31.68 -8.27 8.71
CA HIS A 32 30.56 -7.34 8.47
C HIS A 32 29.35 -7.62 9.37
N CYS A 33 29.16 -8.84 9.86
CA CYS A 33 27.90 -9.25 10.49
C CYS A 33 28.03 -9.61 11.98
N TYR A 34 29.17 -10.17 12.42
CA TYR A 34 29.32 -10.73 13.78
C TYR A 34 29.29 -9.68 14.90
N ASP A 35 29.61 -8.42 14.59
CA ASP A 35 29.49 -7.32 15.55
C ASP A 35 28.05 -7.11 16.05
N CYS A 36 27.05 -7.47 15.24
CA CYS A 36 25.63 -7.37 15.58
C CYS A 36 24.92 -8.72 15.73
N HIS A 37 25.44 -9.77 15.11
CA HIS A 37 24.85 -11.12 15.04
C HIS A 37 25.85 -12.21 15.50
N GLY A 38 26.62 -11.91 16.54
CA GLY A 38 27.64 -12.80 17.09
C GLY A 38 27.44 -13.05 18.59
N VAL A 39 28.47 -13.58 19.26
CA VAL A 39 28.41 -13.94 20.69
C VAL A 39 27.96 -12.78 21.59
N LYS A 40 28.40 -11.55 21.28
CA LYS A 40 28.19 -10.37 22.14
C LYS A 40 26.84 -9.68 21.92
N LYS A 41 26.26 -9.78 20.72
CA LYS A 41 25.01 -9.13 20.32
C LYS A 41 24.28 -10.02 19.32
N GLN A 42 22.99 -10.22 19.53
CA GLN A 42 22.13 -11.07 18.71
C GLN A 42 20.93 -10.24 18.25
N LYS A 43 21.18 -9.25 17.38
CA LYS A 43 20.10 -8.43 16.86
C LYS A 43 19.13 -9.30 16.06
N GLY A 44 17.84 -9.11 16.28
CA GLY A 44 16.80 -9.92 15.65
C GLY A 44 16.83 -11.40 16.06
N ASP A 45 17.44 -11.73 17.21
CA ASP A 45 17.57 -13.10 17.73
C ASP A 45 18.31 -14.07 16.80
N VAL A 46 19.18 -13.54 15.92
CA VAL A 46 20.00 -14.34 15.00
C VAL A 46 21.49 -14.29 15.36
N ARG A 47 22.15 -15.45 15.33
CA ARG A 47 23.58 -15.63 15.62
C ARG A 47 24.28 -16.41 14.51
N PHE A 48 25.18 -15.75 13.78
CA PHE A 48 25.84 -16.31 12.59
C PHE A 48 27.13 -17.09 12.88
N ASP A 49 27.77 -16.92 14.04
CA ASP A 49 28.98 -17.68 14.39
C ASP A 49 28.70 -19.16 14.69
N THR A 50 27.44 -19.48 14.99
CA THR A 50 26.96 -20.86 15.20
C THR A 50 26.14 -21.41 14.03
N LEU A 51 26.03 -20.65 12.93
CA LEU A 51 25.23 -21.05 11.78
C LEU A 51 25.85 -22.26 11.07
N GLY A 52 25.06 -23.31 10.90
CA GLY A 52 25.49 -24.52 10.21
C GLY A 52 25.53 -24.34 8.68
N ASN A 53 26.40 -25.09 8.03
CA ASN A 53 26.56 -25.07 6.57
C ASN A 53 25.81 -26.20 5.85
N ASP A 54 25.04 -26.98 6.61
CA ASP A 54 24.22 -28.06 6.10
C ASP A 54 22.86 -27.49 5.66
N LEU A 55 22.73 -27.23 4.36
CA LEU A 55 21.52 -26.71 3.73
C LEU A 55 20.39 -27.75 3.63
N THR A 56 20.61 -29.00 4.09
CA THR A 56 19.51 -29.96 4.26
C THR A 56 18.73 -29.69 5.56
N LYS A 57 19.30 -28.94 6.51
CA LYS A 57 18.61 -28.48 7.71
C LYS A 57 17.92 -27.16 7.42
N ILE A 58 16.63 -27.10 7.75
CA ILE A 58 15.74 -25.99 7.36
C ILE A 58 16.14 -24.71 8.07
N GLU A 59 16.52 -24.80 9.34
CA GLU A 59 16.91 -23.64 10.15
C GLU A 59 18.15 -22.96 9.56
N ASN A 60 19.09 -23.74 9.00
CA ASN A 60 20.24 -23.17 8.31
C ASN A 60 19.82 -22.54 6.98
N LEU A 61 18.99 -23.23 6.20
CA LEU A 61 18.54 -22.77 4.88
C LEU A 61 17.82 -21.40 4.96
N GLU A 62 16.93 -21.23 5.92
CA GLU A 62 16.19 -19.97 6.16
C GLU A 62 17.14 -18.83 6.55
N ILE A 63 18.09 -19.08 7.46
CA ILE A 63 19.04 -18.06 7.90
C ILE A 63 19.98 -17.66 6.75
N TRP A 64 20.46 -18.62 5.95
CA TRP A 64 21.29 -18.35 4.78
C TRP A 64 20.53 -17.58 3.68
N GLN A 65 19.25 -17.90 3.45
CA GLN A 65 18.39 -17.13 2.55
C GLN A 65 18.21 -15.70 3.05
N GLY A 66 17.95 -15.52 4.35
CA GLY A 66 17.86 -14.19 4.96
C GLY A 66 19.14 -13.37 4.81
N ILE A 67 20.32 -13.99 4.95
CA ILE A 67 21.61 -13.32 4.68
C ILE A 67 21.68 -12.87 3.21
N LEU A 68 21.34 -13.74 2.26
CA LEU A 68 21.34 -13.41 0.84
C LEU A 68 20.41 -12.23 0.53
N ASP A 69 19.21 -12.25 1.09
CA ASP A 69 18.21 -11.19 0.90
C ASP A 69 18.73 -9.85 1.44
N GLN A 70 19.27 -9.85 2.67
CA GLN A 70 19.81 -8.64 3.30
C GLN A 70 21.01 -8.05 2.53
N LEU A 71 21.84 -8.89 1.91
CA LEU A 71 22.94 -8.46 1.06
C LEU A 71 22.47 -7.91 -0.29
N ASN A 72 21.48 -8.54 -0.91
CA ASN A 72 20.86 -8.04 -2.15
C ASN A 72 20.20 -6.66 -1.94
N LEU A 73 19.64 -6.42 -0.75
CA LEU A 73 19.02 -5.16 -0.37
C LEU A 73 20.01 -4.10 0.10
N GLY A 74 21.26 -4.47 0.39
CA GLY A 74 22.25 -3.56 0.98
C GLY A 74 21.84 -3.05 2.38
N GLU A 75 21.00 -3.79 3.09
CA GLU A 75 20.49 -3.43 4.42
C GLU A 75 21.47 -3.80 5.55
N MET A 76 22.32 -4.81 5.30
CA MET A 76 23.30 -5.31 6.25
C MET A 76 24.72 -5.18 5.69
N PRO A 77 25.67 -4.63 6.46
CA PRO A 77 25.53 -4.12 7.84
C PRO A 77 24.60 -2.90 7.95
N PRO A 78 24.13 -2.49 9.14
CA PRO A 78 23.28 -1.30 9.24
C PRO A 78 24.06 -0.02 8.91
N ARG A 79 23.37 1.03 8.44
CA ARG A 79 23.99 2.32 8.02
C ARG A 79 24.95 2.98 9.01
N LYS A 80 24.81 2.70 10.30
CA LYS A 80 25.68 3.22 11.37
C LYS A 80 26.96 2.39 11.55
N ALA A 81 27.13 1.32 10.78
CA ALA A 81 28.30 0.46 10.73
C ALA A 81 28.96 0.54 9.33
N PRO A 82 30.26 0.22 9.21
CA PRO A 82 30.96 0.20 7.94
C PRO A 82 30.27 -0.72 6.92
N GLN A 83 29.94 -0.17 5.75
CA GLN A 83 29.36 -0.94 4.65
C GLN A 83 30.47 -1.64 3.84
N PRO A 84 30.26 -2.88 3.38
CA PRO A 84 31.11 -3.51 2.39
C PRO A 84 30.96 -2.83 1.03
N GLU A 85 32.03 -2.81 0.24
CA GLU A 85 31.98 -2.30 -1.13
C GLU A 85 31.23 -3.29 -2.03
N ALA A 86 30.56 -2.80 -3.09
CA ALA A 86 29.77 -3.64 -3.98
C ALA A 86 30.58 -4.78 -4.63
N ASN A 87 31.88 -4.55 -4.86
CA ASN A 87 32.80 -5.55 -5.40
C ASN A 87 33.07 -6.71 -4.43
N ASP A 88 32.90 -6.50 -3.12
CA ASP A 88 33.08 -7.52 -2.09
C ASP A 88 31.79 -8.29 -1.82
N VAL A 89 30.62 -7.64 -1.99
CA VAL A 89 29.30 -8.26 -1.80
C VAL A 89 28.95 -9.19 -2.96
N LYS A 90 29.25 -8.80 -4.20
CA LYS A 90 28.82 -9.53 -5.40
C LYS A 90 29.26 -11.02 -5.40
N PRO A 91 30.52 -11.37 -5.09
CA PRO A 91 30.95 -12.78 -5.07
C PRO A 91 30.23 -13.61 -4.00
N VAL A 92 29.85 -12.99 -2.88
CA VAL A 92 29.10 -13.64 -1.79
C VAL A 92 27.67 -13.91 -2.24
N VAL A 93 27.02 -12.91 -2.82
CA VAL A 93 25.66 -13.04 -3.38
C VAL A 93 25.60 -14.11 -4.47
N ASP A 94 26.55 -14.12 -5.40
CA ASP A 94 26.60 -15.10 -6.48
C ASP A 94 26.74 -16.54 -5.94
N LEU A 95 27.60 -16.72 -4.92
CA LEU A 95 27.80 -18.03 -4.27
C LEU A 95 26.56 -18.48 -3.50
N LEU A 96 25.98 -17.62 -2.66
CA LEU A 96 24.76 -17.93 -1.91
C LEU A 96 23.60 -18.26 -2.83
N SER A 97 23.41 -17.47 -3.89
CA SER A 97 22.37 -17.70 -4.89
C SER A 97 22.53 -19.06 -5.57
N GLY A 98 23.76 -19.45 -5.91
CA GLY A 98 24.06 -20.76 -6.52
C GLY A 98 23.78 -21.93 -5.56
N GLU A 99 24.28 -21.86 -4.34
CA GLU A 99 24.14 -22.93 -3.34
C GLU A 99 22.69 -23.10 -2.86
N LEU A 100 21.98 -21.99 -2.60
CA LEU A 100 20.57 -22.03 -2.20
C LEU A 100 19.70 -22.55 -3.34
N LYS A 101 19.93 -22.12 -4.58
CA LYS A 101 19.24 -22.66 -5.76
C LYS A 101 19.46 -24.17 -5.89
N ALA A 102 20.69 -24.65 -5.72
CA ALA A 102 21.00 -26.07 -5.78
C ALA A 102 20.33 -26.84 -4.61
N ALA A 103 20.33 -26.27 -3.40
CA ALA A 103 19.66 -26.84 -2.24
C ALA A 103 18.15 -26.96 -2.45
N TYR A 104 17.49 -25.91 -2.97
CA TYR A 104 16.07 -25.95 -3.33
C TYR A 104 15.79 -26.97 -4.45
N GLN A 105 16.63 -27.05 -5.48
CA GLN A 105 16.49 -28.05 -6.54
C GLN A 105 16.64 -29.48 -6.01
N LYS A 106 17.57 -29.71 -5.09
CA LYS A 106 17.77 -31.02 -4.46
C LYS A 106 16.62 -31.38 -3.53
N ALA A 107 16.11 -30.42 -2.76
CA ALA A 107 14.90 -30.59 -1.95
C ALA A 107 13.66 -30.89 -2.81
N ARG A 108 13.63 -30.46 -4.07
CA ARG A 108 12.59 -30.81 -5.06
C ARG A 108 12.78 -32.17 -5.72
N SER A 109 13.97 -32.78 -5.67
CA SER A 109 14.21 -34.08 -6.30
C SER A 109 13.56 -35.18 -5.47
N THR A 110 12.33 -35.56 -5.81
CA THR A 110 11.54 -36.52 -5.04
C THR A 110 11.84 -37.98 -5.34
N GLY A 111 12.90 -38.30 -6.09
CA GLY A 111 13.29 -39.69 -6.34
C GLY A 111 12.21 -40.58 -6.98
N GLY A 112 11.16 -40.00 -7.57
CA GLY A 112 10.00 -40.75 -8.11
C GLY A 112 8.80 -40.87 -7.16
N GLU A 113 8.82 -40.22 -6.01
CA GLU A 113 7.67 -40.16 -5.10
C GLU A 113 6.61 -39.15 -5.58
N THR A 114 5.34 -39.44 -5.25
CA THR A 114 4.21 -38.56 -5.52
C THR A 114 4.41 -37.22 -4.81
N VAL A 115 4.66 -36.18 -5.60
CA VAL A 115 4.76 -34.80 -5.11
C VAL A 115 3.39 -34.26 -4.73
N LEU A 116 3.26 -33.77 -3.49
CA LEU A 116 2.17 -32.88 -3.14
C LEU A 116 2.32 -31.60 -3.96
N ARG A 117 1.31 -31.31 -4.78
CA ARG A 117 1.24 -30.07 -5.55
C ARG A 117 0.71 -28.97 -4.65
N ARG A 118 1.16 -27.73 -4.87
CA ARG A 118 0.67 -26.55 -4.14
C ARG A 118 -0.09 -25.61 -5.06
N LEU A 119 -0.95 -24.81 -4.45
CA LEU A 119 -1.55 -23.63 -5.07
C LEU A 119 -0.51 -22.50 -5.13
N ASN A 120 -0.59 -21.65 -6.15
CA ASN A 120 0.17 -20.39 -6.15
C ASN A 120 -0.38 -19.42 -5.09
N ARG A 121 0.31 -18.32 -4.81
CA ARG A 121 -0.12 -17.37 -3.77
C ARG A 121 -1.51 -16.79 -4.02
N HIS A 122 -1.87 -16.57 -5.28
CA HIS A 122 -3.15 -15.96 -5.63
C HIS A 122 -4.29 -16.96 -5.39
N GLU A 123 -4.10 -18.20 -5.85
CA GLU A 123 -5.00 -19.33 -5.63
C GLU A 123 -5.16 -19.66 -4.16
N LEU A 124 -4.07 -19.70 -3.38
CA LEU A 124 -4.12 -19.96 -1.95
C LEU A 124 -4.86 -18.84 -1.21
N ARG A 125 -4.59 -17.56 -1.53
CA ARG A 125 -5.30 -16.42 -0.93
C ARG A 125 -6.80 -16.48 -1.23
N ASN A 126 -7.16 -16.74 -2.48
CA ASN A 126 -8.55 -16.85 -2.88
C ASN A 126 -9.23 -18.04 -2.20
N THR A 127 -8.52 -19.17 -2.05
CA THR A 127 -9.03 -20.34 -1.33
C THR A 127 -9.31 -20.03 0.13
N LEU A 128 -8.36 -19.39 0.82
CA LEU A 128 -8.51 -18.96 2.21
C LEU A 128 -9.68 -17.98 2.37
N ARG A 129 -9.75 -16.98 1.50
CA ARG A 129 -10.86 -16.02 1.44
C ARG A 129 -12.21 -16.70 1.26
N ASP A 130 -12.33 -17.59 0.27
CA ASP A 130 -13.59 -18.20 -0.12
C ASP A 130 -14.07 -19.19 0.93
N LEU A 131 -13.16 -19.98 1.51
CA LEU A 131 -13.47 -20.98 2.53
C LEU A 131 -13.87 -20.33 3.87
N LEU A 132 -13.23 -19.21 4.23
CA LEU A 132 -13.44 -18.54 5.52
C LEU A 132 -14.32 -17.28 5.39
N HIS A 133 -14.86 -17.01 4.20
CA HIS A 133 -15.71 -15.87 3.88
C HIS A 133 -15.12 -14.51 4.30
N LEU A 134 -13.81 -14.33 4.12
CA LEU A 134 -13.10 -13.12 4.50
C LEU A 134 -13.38 -12.00 3.50
N ASN A 135 -13.71 -10.82 4.00
CA ASN A 135 -14.06 -9.65 3.18
C ASN A 135 -13.06 -8.49 3.33
N GLY A 136 -12.00 -8.67 4.13
CA GLY A 136 -10.98 -7.66 4.36
C GLY A 136 -10.27 -7.25 3.07
N ALA A 137 -9.75 -6.03 3.04
CA ALA A 137 -9.19 -5.42 1.84
C ALA A 137 -8.00 -6.22 1.27
N HIS A 138 -7.20 -6.86 2.12
CA HIS A 138 -6.09 -7.73 1.71
C HIS A 138 -6.51 -9.04 1.05
N TYR A 139 -7.79 -9.41 1.13
CA TYR A 139 -8.36 -10.57 0.45
C TYR A 139 -9.11 -10.22 -0.83
N ARG A 140 -9.11 -8.94 -1.26
CA ARG A 140 -9.74 -8.58 -2.53
C ARG A 140 -8.99 -9.21 -3.71
N PRO A 141 -9.69 -9.65 -4.78
CA PRO A 141 -9.06 -10.26 -5.96
C PRO A 141 -8.01 -9.38 -6.63
N ASP A 142 -8.25 -8.07 -6.63
CA ASP A 142 -7.42 -7.02 -7.18
C ASP A 142 -6.45 -6.42 -6.15
N SER A 143 -6.46 -6.92 -4.90
CA SER A 143 -5.47 -6.49 -3.93
C SER A 143 -4.09 -6.84 -4.49
N ALA A 144 -3.29 -5.81 -4.71
CA ALA A 144 -1.87 -5.98 -4.83
C ALA A 144 -1.42 -6.52 -3.48
N GLY A 145 -1.29 -7.85 -3.35
CA GLY A 145 -0.78 -8.49 -2.14
C GLY A 145 0.51 -7.83 -1.67
N SER A 146 0.92 -8.09 -0.43
CA SER A 146 2.02 -7.33 0.22
C SER A 146 3.20 -7.12 -0.74
N ARG A 147 3.40 -5.85 -1.13
CA ARG A 147 4.51 -5.44 -1.99
C ARG A 147 5.75 -5.25 -1.13
N LEU A 148 6.90 -5.55 -1.72
CA LEU A 148 8.17 -5.04 -1.24
C LEU A 148 8.13 -3.52 -1.41
N THR A 149 7.85 -2.81 -0.33
CA THR A 149 7.78 -1.34 -0.36
C THR A 149 9.04 -0.77 0.28
N ASP A 150 9.80 -0.03 -0.52
CA ASP A 150 10.86 0.83 -0.02
C ASP A 150 10.24 2.14 0.49
N ASN A 151 9.81 2.11 1.75
CA ASN A 151 9.11 3.22 2.39
C ASN A 151 9.96 4.50 2.53
N ASN A 152 11.28 4.41 2.32
CA ASN A 152 12.22 5.47 2.65
C ASN A 152 13.29 5.74 1.56
N GLY A 153 13.12 5.18 0.35
CA GLY A 153 13.99 5.39 -0.82
C GLY A 153 15.43 4.93 -0.59
N ASN A 154 15.59 3.92 0.26
CA ASN A 154 16.81 3.62 0.98
C ASN A 154 17.40 2.25 0.58
N GLY A 155 16.68 1.49 -0.25
CA GLY A 155 17.01 0.12 -0.67
C GLY A 155 16.39 -0.97 0.22
N SER A 156 15.89 -0.61 1.40
CA SER A 156 15.24 -1.50 2.33
C SER A 156 13.79 -1.76 1.96
N VAL A 157 13.38 -3.02 1.84
CA VAL A 157 12.00 -3.37 1.49
C VAL A 157 11.32 -4.08 2.65
N GLU A 158 10.31 -3.44 3.21
CA GLU A 158 9.43 -4.11 4.16
C GLU A 158 8.27 -4.73 3.37
N ARG A 159 7.92 -5.98 3.71
CA ARG A 159 6.62 -6.56 3.30
C ARG A 159 5.54 -5.96 4.19
N THR A 160 5.19 -4.73 3.85
CA THR A 160 4.11 -3.96 4.49
C THR A 160 2.76 -4.55 4.06
N GLY A 161 1.87 -4.83 5.02
CA GLY A 161 0.57 -5.45 4.76
C GLY A 161 0.14 -6.46 5.82
N HIS A 162 -1.17 -6.61 6.03
CA HIS A 162 -1.75 -7.72 6.81
C HIS A 162 -2.10 -8.91 5.91
N ASP A 163 -1.44 -9.05 4.76
CA ASP A 163 -1.62 -10.21 3.89
C ASP A 163 -0.96 -11.45 4.54
N PRO A 164 -1.70 -12.53 4.82
CA PRO A 164 -1.13 -13.74 5.45
C PRO A 164 -0.08 -14.41 4.55
N LEU A 165 -0.06 -14.12 3.25
CA LEU A 165 0.94 -14.66 2.30
C LEU A 165 2.15 -13.74 2.10
N ARG A 166 2.29 -12.68 2.91
CA ARG A 166 3.41 -11.74 2.84
C ARG A 166 4.77 -12.34 3.17
N PHE A 167 4.90 -13.62 3.51
CA PHE A 167 6.21 -14.27 3.69
C PHE A 167 6.49 -15.33 2.63
N PHE A 168 5.54 -15.58 1.72
CA PHE A 168 5.75 -16.54 0.63
C PHE A 168 6.79 -16.00 -0.35
N PRO A 169 7.72 -16.83 -0.87
CA PRO A 169 8.56 -16.45 -2.00
C PRO A 169 7.68 -16.17 -3.23
N GLU A 170 8.21 -15.46 -4.22
CA GLU A 170 7.52 -15.31 -5.51
C GLU A 170 7.24 -16.69 -6.13
N ASP A 171 6.10 -16.81 -6.81
CA ASP A 171 5.76 -18.06 -7.49
C ASP A 171 6.62 -18.22 -8.74
N GLU A 172 7.05 -19.46 -8.98
CA GLU A 172 7.89 -19.78 -10.11
C GLU A 172 7.11 -19.65 -11.42
N THR A 173 7.73 -19.01 -12.41
CA THR A 173 7.17 -18.91 -13.76
C THR A 173 7.81 -19.94 -14.69
N GLU A 174 7.00 -20.66 -15.45
CA GLU A 174 7.43 -21.44 -16.62
C GLU A 174 6.73 -20.85 -17.86
N ASP A 175 7.51 -20.51 -18.89
CA ASP A 175 7.04 -19.78 -20.08
C ASP A 175 6.25 -18.49 -19.76
N GLY A 176 6.54 -17.86 -18.62
CA GLY A 176 5.84 -16.66 -18.13
C GLY A 176 4.56 -16.94 -17.34
N PHE A 177 4.20 -18.20 -17.11
CA PHE A 177 3.01 -18.61 -16.35
C PHE A 177 3.38 -19.12 -14.96
N PHE A 178 2.68 -18.64 -13.93
CA PHE A 178 2.89 -19.02 -12.52
C PHE A 178 1.82 -19.97 -11.98
N ASN A 179 0.97 -20.54 -12.84
CA ASN A 179 -0.12 -21.46 -12.50
C ASN A 179 0.08 -22.87 -13.04
N ILE A 180 1.30 -23.22 -13.48
CA ILE A 180 1.61 -24.55 -14.00
C ILE A 180 1.82 -25.51 -12.83
N GLY A 181 0.77 -26.27 -12.51
CA GLY A 181 0.74 -27.18 -11.36
C GLY A 181 1.79 -28.29 -11.37
N ASP A 182 2.38 -28.61 -12.54
CA ASP A 182 3.46 -29.60 -12.64
C ASP A 182 4.81 -29.08 -12.10
N LYS A 183 4.95 -27.76 -11.87
CA LYS A 183 6.13 -27.13 -11.28
C LYS A 183 5.92 -26.64 -9.85
N LEU A 184 4.67 -26.43 -9.44
CA LEU A 184 4.32 -26.03 -8.08
C LEU A 184 4.37 -27.22 -7.12
N VAL A 185 5.59 -27.61 -6.74
CA VAL A 185 5.83 -28.68 -5.76
C VAL A 185 5.82 -28.10 -4.35
N MET A 186 5.08 -28.75 -3.44
CA MET A 186 5.09 -28.44 -2.01
C MET A 186 6.38 -28.96 -1.36
N SER A 187 7.11 -28.09 -0.70
CA SER A 187 8.24 -28.44 0.17
C SER A 187 7.84 -28.32 1.65
N ASP A 188 8.60 -28.90 2.57
CA ASP A 188 8.37 -28.74 4.02
C ASP A 188 8.37 -27.26 4.44
N PHE A 189 9.26 -26.45 3.85
CA PHE A 189 9.29 -25.00 4.04
C PHE A 189 7.98 -24.32 3.62
N LEU A 190 7.48 -24.61 2.41
CA LEU A 190 6.25 -24.03 1.90
C LEU A 190 5.01 -24.53 2.65
N LEU A 191 5.06 -25.76 3.17
CA LEU A 191 4.04 -26.31 4.05
C LEU A 191 3.98 -25.53 5.36
N LYS A 192 5.12 -25.26 6.01
CA LYS A 192 5.19 -24.42 7.22
C LYS A 192 4.63 -23.02 6.99
N LEU A 193 5.00 -22.37 5.88
CA LEU A 193 4.44 -21.07 5.51
C LEU A 193 2.93 -21.13 5.27
N THR A 194 2.43 -22.21 4.67
CA THR A 194 1.00 -22.44 4.48
C THR A 194 0.28 -22.61 5.81
N LEU A 195 0.83 -23.39 6.73
CA LEU A 195 0.26 -23.57 8.07
C LEU A 195 0.25 -22.27 8.87
N ALA A 196 1.34 -21.49 8.83
CA ALA A 196 1.39 -20.18 9.49
C ALA A 196 0.36 -19.20 8.91
N ALA A 197 0.24 -19.14 7.58
CA ALA A 197 -0.77 -18.33 6.92
C ALA A 197 -2.19 -18.79 7.28
N VAL A 198 -2.43 -20.10 7.35
CA VAL A 198 -3.72 -20.67 7.78
C VAL A 198 -4.02 -20.29 9.23
N GLU A 199 -3.06 -20.38 10.16
CA GLU A 199 -3.26 -19.98 11.56
C GLU A 199 -3.59 -18.50 11.70
N GLU A 200 -2.85 -17.61 11.01
CA GLU A 200 -3.14 -16.17 10.99
C GLU A 200 -4.53 -15.88 10.42
N THR A 201 -4.86 -16.52 9.29
CA THR A 201 -6.16 -16.38 8.62
C THR A 201 -7.31 -16.91 9.49
N LEU A 202 -7.12 -18.03 10.18
CA LEU A 202 -8.11 -18.59 11.10
C LEU A 202 -8.34 -17.66 12.29
N ALA A 203 -7.30 -17.05 12.83
CA ALA A 203 -7.42 -16.06 13.90
C ALA A 203 -8.19 -14.80 13.43
N GLU A 204 -8.06 -14.42 12.16
CA GLU A 204 -8.86 -13.33 11.56
C GLU A 204 -10.32 -13.74 11.28
N ALA A 205 -10.56 -15.01 10.94
CA ALA A 205 -11.90 -15.51 10.63
C ALA A 205 -12.72 -15.87 11.88
N THR A 206 -12.06 -16.16 13.00
CA THR A 206 -12.70 -16.69 14.20
C THR A 206 -12.76 -15.65 15.31
N HIS A 207 -13.97 -15.21 15.62
CA HIS A 207 -14.29 -14.30 16.70
C HIS A 207 -15.17 -15.03 17.71
N LEU A 208 -14.61 -15.35 18.89
CA LEU A 208 -15.32 -16.04 19.97
C LEU A 208 -15.90 -15.07 21.01
N GLU A 209 -15.51 -13.80 20.93
CA GLU A 209 -16.04 -12.70 21.71
C GLU A 209 -17.48 -12.34 21.30
N PRO A 210 -18.22 -11.65 22.19
CA PRO A 210 -19.51 -11.07 21.82
C PRO A 210 -19.35 -10.15 20.60
N LYS A 211 -20.32 -10.23 19.68
CA LYS A 211 -20.37 -9.34 18.52
C LYS A 211 -20.25 -7.88 19.01
N PRO A 212 -19.30 -7.09 18.47
CA PRO A 212 -19.15 -5.71 18.88
C PRO A 212 -20.44 -4.94 18.58
N ASP A 213 -20.87 -4.14 19.55
CA ASP A 213 -21.95 -3.18 19.35
C ASP A 213 -21.38 -1.97 18.61
N VAL A 214 -21.71 -1.86 17.32
CA VAL A 214 -21.20 -0.79 16.46
C VAL A 214 -22.37 0.12 16.15
N GLU A 215 -22.30 1.36 16.65
CA GLU A 215 -23.33 2.35 16.39
C GLU A 215 -23.21 2.94 14.98
N ALA A 216 -24.36 3.27 14.40
CA ALA A 216 -24.41 4.05 13.18
C ALA A 216 -23.83 5.45 13.43
N ARG A 217 -22.98 5.91 12.52
CA ARG A 217 -22.35 7.24 12.61
C ARG A 217 -22.80 8.10 11.45
N THR A 218 -23.39 9.25 11.74
CA THR A 218 -23.74 10.26 10.75
C THR A 218 -22.85 11.48 10.94
N ILE A 219 -22.09 11.81 9.90
CA ILE A 219 -21.37 13.08 9.79
C ILE A 219 -22.21 14.00 8.90
N SER A 220 -22.53 15.18 9.40
CA SER A 220 -23.30 16.21 8.69
C SER A 220 -22.56 17.54 8.75
N GLY A 221 -22.77 18.39 7.75
CA GLY A 221 -22.08 19.68 7.66
C GLY A 221 -20.63 19.49 7.24
N HIS A 222 -19.69 19.92 8.09
CA HIS A 222 -18.25 19.91 7.76
C HIS A 222 -17.59 18.60 8.09
N PHE A 223 -16.86 18.07 7.11
CA PHE A 223 -16.10 16.84 7.25
C PHE A 223 -14.70 17.14 7.78
N HIS A 224 -14.16 18.32 7.46
CA HIS A 224 -12.91 18.82 8.01
C HIS A 224 -13.17 19.74 9.23
N LYS A 225 -12.41 19.55 10.31
CA LYS A 225 -12.45 20.42 11.51
C LYS A 225 -11.06 21.01 11.76
N GLY A 226 -10.90 22.33 11.71
CA GLY A 226 -9.64 23.02 12.03
C GLY A 226 -8.92 23.67 10.83
N ARG A 227 -7.62 24.00 11.00
CA ARG A 227 -6.85 24.81 10.03
C ARG A 227 -6.50 24.07 8.75
N SER A 228 -6.65 24.82 7.66
CA SER A 228 -6.67 24.50 6.23
C SER A 228 -5.33 24.67 5.52
N ASN A 229 -4.24 24.12 6.05
CA ASN A 229 -2.97 24.15 5.30
C ASN A 229 -2.99 23.06 4.23
N GLY A 230 -3.08 23.46 2.96
CA GLY A 230 -3.10 22.53 1.82
C GLY A 230 -4.49 22.17 1.30
N GLU A 231 -5.52 22.96 1.61
CA GLU A 231 -6.87 22.80 1.07
C GLU A 231 -7.17 23.86 0.00
N HIS A 232 -8.18 23.61 -0.84
CA HIS A 232 -8.58 24.55 -1.87
C HIS A 232 -9.27 25.78 -1.27
N LEU A 233 -8.76 27.00 -1.57
CA LEU A 233 -9.19 28.23 -0.89
C LEU A 233 -10.70 28.51 -1.01
N VAL A 234 -11.31 28.20 -2.16
CA VAL A 234 -12.76 28.41 -2.34
C VAL A 234 -13.56 27.42 -1.51
N GLU A 235 -13.10 26.19 -1.35
CA GLU A 235 -13.78 25.19 -0.51
C GLU A 235 -13.63 25.57 0.97
N THR A 236 -12.43 26.02 1.38
CA THR A 236 -12.17 26.55 2.73
C THR A 236 -13.06 27.75 3.05
N ALA A 237 -13.16 28.71 2.13
CA ALA A 237 -14.03 29.88 2.30
C ALA A 237 -15.51 29.48 2.38
N SER A 238 -15.92 28.47 1.59
CA SER A 238 -17.28 27.92 1.67
C SER A 238 -17.55 27.36 3.06
N ARG A 239 -16.61 26.59 3.62
CA ARG A 239 -16.70 26.01 4.95
C ARG A 239 -16.86 27.07 6.04
N GLU A 240 -16.10 28.16 5.98
CA GLU A 240 -16.23 29.25 6.96
C GLU A 240 -17.59 29.97 6.90
N LEU A 241 -18.23 30.00 5.73
CA LEU A 241 -19.46 30.78 5.48
C LEU A 241 -20.74 29.92 5.47
N ASN A 242 -20.64 28.62 5.24
CA ASN A 242 -21.77 27.71 5.06
C ASN A 242 -21.64 26.51 6.01
N PRO A 243 -22.34 26.48 7.16
CA PRO A 243 -22.20 25.41 8.15
C PRO A 243 -22.88 24.09 7.76
N ASP A 244 -23.85 24.14 6.83
CA ASP A 244 -24.78 23.03 6.59
C ASP A 244 -24.27 21.96 5.61
N PHE A 245 -23.17 22.24 4.91
CA PHE A 245 -22.62 21.34 3.91
C PHE A 245 -21.12 21.55 3.74
N GLU A 246 -20.48 20.55 3.17
CA GLU A 246 -19.16 20.68 2.60
C GLU A 246 -19.25 20.86 1.08
N MET A 247 -18.40 21.72 0.53
CA MET A 247 -18.35 22.00 -0.91
C MET A 247 -17.17 21.29 -1.57
N LEU A 248 -17.42 20.70 -2.73
CA LEU A 248 -16.37 20.30 -3.69
C LEU A 248 -16.49 21.19 -4.92
N ALA A 249 -15.46 21.99 -5.17
CA ALA A 249 -15.41 22.95 -6.26
C ALA A 249 -14.48 22.47 -7.40
N VAL A 250 -13.62 21.51 -7.12
CA VAL A 250 -12.63 20.95 -8.06
C VAL A 250 -12.62 19.43 -8.01
N GLY A 251 -12.02 18.84 -9.06
CA GLY A 251 -11.72 17.41 -9.10
C GLY A 251 -10.68 17.01 -8.04
N TYR A 252 -10.67 15.73 -7.69
CA TYR A 252 -9.91 15.25 -6.54
C TYR A 252 -8.40 15.00 -6.78
N GLU A 253 -7.85 15.42 -7.92
CA GLU A 253 -6.45 15.15 -8.29
C GLU A 253 -5.48 15.70 -7.23
N ARG A 254 -5.63 16.97 -6.87
CA ARG A 254 -4.79 17.66 -5.89
C ARG A 254 -5.52 18.02 -4.60
N TYR A 255 -6.76 18.47 -4.71
CA TYR A 255 -7.65 18.81 -3.59
C TYR A 255 -8.91 17.96 -3.68
N GLY A 256 -10.09 18.44 -3.23
CA GLY A 256 -11.38 17.81 -3.53
C GLY A 256 -11.58 16.39 -2.98
N ARG A 257 -10.70 15.90 -2.09
CA ARG A 257 -10.86 14.63 -1.38
C ARG A 257 -11.46 14.89 -0.02
N LEU A 258 -12.65 14.37 0.19
CA LEU A 258 -13.39 14.59 1.41
C LEU A 258 -13.43 13.34 2.27
N SER A 259 -12.69 13.33 3.37
CA SER A 259 -12.79 12.30 4.39
C SER A 259 -13.13 12.93 5.74
N PRO A 260 -14.13 12.41 6.48
CA PRO A 260 -14.45 12.93 7.81
C PRO A 260 -13.24 12.85 8.75
N LEU A 261 -12.91 13.96 9.41
CA LEU A 261 -11.84 13.98 10.42
C LEU A 261 -12.12 12.98 11.56
N ASP A 262 -13.39 12.76 11.88
CA ASP A 262 -13.85 11.78 12.87
C ASP A 262 -13.43 10.34 12.51
N LEU A 263 -13.07 10.08 11.25
CA LEU A 263 -12.61 8.79 10.73
C LEU A 263 -11.12 8.79 10.37
N ARG A 264 -10.32 9.75 10.85
CA ARG A 264 -8.86 9.81 10.58
C ARG A 264 -8.11 8.55 11.01
N GLY A 265 -8.62 7.81 11.99
CA GLY A 265 -8.06 6.53 12.43
C GLY A 265 -8.68 5.29 11.78
N GLY A 266 -9.61 5.48 10.84
CA GLY A 266 -10.47 4.45 10.26
C GLY A 266 -11.84 4.34 10.94
N VAL A 267 -12.64 3.38 10.48
CA VAL A 267 -13.98 3.12 11.03
C VAL A 267 -13.95 2.48 12.42
N GLY A 268 -12.80 2.05 12.95
CA GLY A 268 -12.64 1.57 14.33
C GLY A 268 -13.05 0.11 14.55
N THR A 269 -14.09 -0.37 13.85
CA THR A 269 -14.51 -1.79 13.87
C THR A 269 -14.68 -2.32 12.45
N SER A 270 -14.10 -3.48 12.16
CA SER A 270 -14.29 -4.15 10.88
C SER A 270 -15.72 -4.69 10.78
N ALA A 271 -16.48 -4.26 9.78
CA ALA A 271 -17.86 -4.69 9.56
C ALA A 271 -18.31 -4.43 8.12
N LYS A 272 -19.52 -4.90 7.80
CA LYS A 272 -20.17 -4.60 6.52
C LYS A 272 -21.00 -3.34 6.67
N TYR A 273 -20.47 -2.22 6.20
CA TYR A 273 -21.14 -0.93 6.30
C TYR A 273 -22.00 -0.63 5.08
N ARG A 274 -23.21 -0.12 5.33
CA ARG A 274 -24.00 0.66 4.37
C ARG A 274 -23.63 2.12 4.50
N LEU A 275 -22.99 2.65 3.48
CA LEU A 275 -22.61 4.05 3.34
C LEU A 275 -23.75 4.78 2.63
N THR A 276 -24.28 5.81 3.26
CA THR A 276 -25.35 6.66 2.70
C THR A 276 -24.86 8.10 2.59
N ILE A 277 -24.83 8.65 1.39
CA ILE A 277 -24.35 10.01 1.11
C ILE A 277 -25.51 10.85 0.59
N THR A 278 -25.69 12.04 1.16
CA THR A 278 -26.62 13.02 0.63
C THR A 278 -25.84 14.16 -0.02
N ALA A 279 -26.04 14.35 -1.32
CA ALA A 279 -25.32 15.34 -2.12
C ALA A 279 -26.26 16.11 -3.06
N SER A 280 -25.79 17.25 -3.56
CA SER A 280 -26.52 18.07 -4.55
C SER A 280 -25.54 18.75 -5.50
N ALA A 281 -25.88 18.86 -6.78
CA ALA A 281 -25.07 19.53 -7.80
C ALA A 281 -25.67 20.89 -8.17
N HIS A 282 -24.80 21.89 -8.35
CA HIS A 282 -25.17 23.29 -8.50
C HIS A 282 -24.42 23.94 -9.67
N ASN A 283 -25.08 24.92 -10.29
CA ASN A 283 -24.54 25.78 -11.35
C ASN A 283 -23.94 25.02 -12.55
N PRO A 284 -24.69 24.13 -13.24
CA PRO A 284 -24.23 23.52 -14.50
C PRO A 284 -23.96 24.58 -15.57
N ASP A 285 -24.78 25.63 -15.62
CA ASP A 285 -24.65 26.79 -16.49
C ASP A 285 -23.96 27.91 -15.69
N HIS A 286 -22.66 28.09 -15.90
CA HIS A 286 -21.84 29.04 -15.13
C HIS A 286 -21.02 29.97 -16.05
N PRO A 287 -20.58 31.14 -15.57
CA PRO A 287 -19.92 32.14 -16.41
C PRO A 287 -18.46 31.86 -16.76
N TRP A 288 -17.91 30.71 -16.36
CA TRP A 288 -16.46 30.41 -16.43
C TRP A 288 -16.09 29.12 -17.19
N PRO A 289 -16.71 28.80 -18.34
CA PRO A 289 -16.58 27.48 -18.97
C PRO A 289 -15.14 27.17 -19.41
N GLU A 290 -14.33 28.17 -19.74
CA GLU A 290 -12.92 27.98 -20.10
C GLU A 290 -12.04 27.68 -18.88
N THR A 291 -12.38 28.23 -17.72
CA THR A 291 -11.60 28.07 -16.48
C THR A 291 -12.02 26.82 -15.71
N LEU A 292 -13.33 26.56 -15.65
CA LEU A 292 -13.94 25.44 -14.92
C LEU A 292 -14.78 24.60 -15.89
N PRO A 293 -14.16 23.91 -16.85
CA PRO A 293 -14.90 23.12 -17.82
C PRO A 293 -15.68 21.98 -17.14
N LEU A 294 -16.87 21.70 -17.67
CA LEU A 294 -17.69 20.55 -17.29
C LEU A 294 -17.87 19.59 -18.46
N HIS A 295 -18.09 18.31 -18.16
CA HIS A 295 -18.46 17.33 -19.16
C HIS A 295 -19.90 17.57 -19.65
N GLU A 296 -20.12 17.49 -20.96
CA GLU A 296 -21.46 17.67 -21.57
C GLU A 296 -22.49 16.66 -21.05
N LYS A 297 -22.03 15.43 -20.80
CA LYS A 297 -22.85 14.35 -20.25
C LYS A 297 -22.37 14.03 -18.84
N ASP A 298 -23.32 13.96 -17.92
CA ASP A 298 -23.07 13.66 -16.49
C ASP A 298 -22.03 14.63 -15.86
N PRO A 299 -22.25 15.95 -15.87
CA PRO A 299 -21.26 16.95 -15.44
C PRO A 299 -20.81 16.83 -13.97
N PHE A 300 -21.57 16.10 -13.15
CA PHE A 300 -21.31 15.95 -11.72
C PHE A 300 -21.25 14.47 -11.33
N GLN A 301 -20.08 13.87 -11.45
CA GLN A 301 -19.84 12.49 -11.02
C GLN A 301 -19.25 12.46 -9.60
N LEU A 302 -20.08 12.03 -8.64
CA LEU A 302 -19.69 11.82 -7.26
C LEU A 302 -19.07 10.44 -7.12
N CYS A 303 -17.79 10.38 -6.70
CA CYS A 303 -17.13 9.12 -6.39
C CYS A 303 -17.13 8.86 -4.88
N LEU A 304 -17.23 7.57 -4.55
CA LEU A 304 -17.00 7.04 -3.22
C LEU A 304 -15.85 6.04 -3.30
N ASN A 305 -14.88 6.23 -2.42
CA ASN A 305 -13.68 5.42 -2.31
C ASN A 305 -13.45 5.04 -0.85
N ILE A 306 -12.56 4.08 -0.61
CA ILE A 306 -12.00 3.78 0.71
C ILE A 306 -10.49 3.70 0.65
N ALA A 307 -9.82 3.97 1.76
CA ALA A 307 -8.37 3.81 1.87
C ALA A 307 -7.97 3.41 3.30
N ASP A 308 -6.82 2.75 3.43
CA ASP A 308 -6.23 2.43 4.73
C ASP A 308 -5.54 3.67 5.31
N THR A 309 -6.01 4.14 6.47
CA THR A 309 -5.41 5.29 7.15
C THR A 309 -4.00 5.01 7.67
N LYS A 310 -3.59 3.74 7.75
CA LYS A 310 -2.25 3.31 8.20
C LYS A 310 -1.28 3.07 7.05
N GLN A 311 -1.76 2.90 5.81
CA GLN A 311 -0.94 2.64 4.64
C GLN A 311 -1.21 3.65 3.53
N GLY A 312 -0.54 4.79 3.62
CA GLY A 312 -0.61 5.87 2.61
C GLY A 312 -1.90 6.71 2.64
N GLY A 313 -2.95 6.28 3.33
CA GLY A 313 -4.19 7.04 3.46
C GLY A 313 -4.90 7.25 2.13
N ILE A 314 -5.78 8.26 2.08
CA ILE A 314 -6.62 8.59 0.92
C ILE A 314 -5.83 9.04 -0.32
N ALA A 315 -4.54 9.32 -0.18
CA ALA A 315 -3.64 9.64 -1.29
C ALA A 315 -2.65 8.54 -1.63
N GLY A 316 -2.70 7.44 -0.88
CA GLY A 316 -1.82 6.30 -1.04
C GLY A 316 -2.35 5.28 -2.02
N ILE A 317 -1.53 4.25 -2.21
CA ILE A 317 -1.81 3.10 -3.09
C ILE A 317 -3.01 2.26 -2.66
N THR A 318 -3.48 2.40 -1.41
CA THR A 318 -4.62 1.64 -0.88
C THR A 318 -5.96 2.25 -1.25
N SER A 319 -5.97 3.48 -1.81
CA SER A 319 -7.20 4.13 -2.23
C SER A 319 -7.88 3.35 -3.35
N THR A 320 -9.04 2.79 -3.04
CA THR A 320 -9.80 1.90 -3.93
C THR A 320 -11.20 2.46 -4.19
N PRO A 321 -11.65 2.52 -5.46
CA PRO A 321 -13.00 2.97 -5.80
C PRO A 321 -14.06 1.96 -5.36
N LEU A 322 -15.21 2.47 -4.92
CA LEU A 322 -16.37 1.68 -4.52
C LEU A 322 -17.59 1.95 -5.40
N ALA A 323 -17.88 3.23 -5.65
CA ALA A 323 -19.05 3.63 -6.42
C ALA A 323 -18.81 4.96 -7.14
N LEU A 324 -19.51 5.13 -8.26
CA LEU A 324 -19.55 6.36 -9.03
C LEU A 324 -21.01 6.66 -9.36
N TRP A 325 -21.47 7.87 -9.07
CA TRP A 325 -22.86 8.29 -9.30
C TRP A 325 -22.94 9.62 -10.03
N SER A 326 -23.84 9.72 -11.00
CA SER A 326 -24.24 11.01 -11.56
C SER A 326 -25.19 11.73 -10.61
N VAL A 327 -24.81 12.92 -10.15
CA VAL A 327 -25.66 13.79 -9.33
C VAL A 327 -26.46 14.70 -10.26
N PRO A 328 -27.80 14.67 -10.23
CA PRO A 328 -28.61 15.56 -11.06
C PRO A 328 -28.31 17.04 -10.78
N PRO A 329 -28.05 17.87 -11.81
CA PRO A 329 -27.73 19.29 -11.64
C PRO A 329 -28.99 20.15 -11.44
N ASP A 330 -29.85 19.75 -10.51
CA ASP A 330 -31.14 20.39 -10.23
C ASP A 330 -31.14 21.19 -8.91
N SER A 331 -29.97 21.34 -8.28
CA SER A 331 -29.78 21.99 -6.98
C SER A 331 -30.52 21.33 -5.81
N LYS A 332 -31.09 20.13 -6.00
CA LYS A 332 -31.80 19.39 -4.94
C LYS A 332 -30.90 18.34 -4.30
N LYS A 333 -31.26 17.95 -3.08
CA LYS A 333 -30.58 16.88 -2.35
C LYS A 333 -31.00 15.52 -2.94
N HIS A 334 -30.01 14.71 -3.29
CA HIS A 334 -30.16 13.33 -3.73
C HIS A 334 -29.39 12.42 -2.77
N THR A 335 -29.87 11.19 -2.59
CA THR A 335 -29.27 10.22 -1.67
C THR A 335 -28.72 9.03 -2.45
N PHE A 336 -27.50 8.65 -2.13
CA PHE A 336 -26.76 7.57 -2.76
C PHE A 336 -26.31 6.56 -1.71
N THR A 337 -26.42 5.27 -2.02
CA THR A 337 -26.09 4.20 -1.07
C THR A 337 -25.15 3.18 -1.68
N HIS A 338 -24.14 2.75 -0.92
CA HIS A 338 -23.27 1.65 -1.27
C HIS A 338 -23.02 0.77 -0.04
N THR A 339 -23.03 -0.55 -0.20
CA THR A 339 -22.75 -1.47 0.91
C THR A 339 -21.47 -2.23 0.63
N THR A 340 -20.50 -2.14 1.55
CA THR A 340 -19.21 -2.83 1.41
C THR A 340 -18.63 -3.20 2.76
N TRP A 341 -17.68 -4.13 2.76
CA TRP A 341 -16.88 -4.40 3.95
C TRP A 341 -15.80 -3.32 4.11
N ILE A 342 -15.62 -2.82 5.34
CA ILE A 342 -14.59 -1.83 5.66
C ILE A 342 -13.85 -2.32 6.90
N ASP A 343 -12.53 -2.49 6.79
CA ASP A 343 -11.68 -2.89 7.91
C ASP A 343 -11.47 -1.73 8.90
N LYS A 344 -11.22 -2.03 10.17
CA LYS A 344 -11.13 -1.05 11.26
C LYS A 344 -10.22 0.17 11.01
N THR A 345 -9.12 0.01 10.27
CA THR A 345 -8.17 1.10 9.96
C THR A 345 -8.53 1.86 8.69
N TRP A 346 -9.51 1.39 7.94
CA TRP A 346 -9.92 1.97 6.66
C TRP A 346 -10.97 3.04 6.87
N THR A 347 -10.97 4.04 5.99
CA THR A 347 -11.91 5.17 6.01
C THR A 347 -12.50 5.40 4.62
N PRO A 348 -13.79 5.77 4.51
CA PRO A 348 -14.35 6.26 3.25
C PRO A 348 -13.87 7.69 2.97
N TRP A 349 -13.78 7.99 1.68
CA TRP A 349 -13.63 9.36 1.20
C TRP A 349 -14.42 9.59 -0.08
N ILE A 350 -14.86 10.82 -0.27
CA ILE A 350 -15.75 11.27 -1.34
C ILE A 350 -15.00 12.28 -2.20
N GLY A 351 -15.24 12.27 -3.50
CA GLY A 351 -14.67 13.27 -4.41
C GLY A 351 -15.57 13.56 -5.60
N TRP A 352 -15.14 14.54 -6.40
CA TRP A 352 -15.73 14.82 -7.71
C TRP A 352 -14.81 14.23 -8.79
N GLU A 353 -15.25 13.13 -9.41
CA GLU A 353 -14.47 12.35 -10.38
C GLU A 353 -14.10 13.16 -11.62
N ASN A 354 -15.10 13.79 -12.22
CA ASN A 354 -14.95 14.61 -13.42
C ASN A 354 -15.01 16.11 -13.10
N GLY A 355 -14.57 16.49 -11.90
CA GLY A 355 -14.55 17.88 -11.46
C GLY A 355 -13.50 18.71 -12.19
N PRO A 356 -13.67 20.04 -12.27
CA PRO A 356 -12.74 20.90 -12.97
C PRO A 356 -11.35 20.91 -12.29
N PRO A 357 -10.27 21.20 -13.04
CA PRO A 357 -8.91 21.23 -12.49
C PRO A 357 -8.70 22.40 -11.51
N ASP A 358 -7.82 22.21 -10.52
CA ASP A 358 -7.53 23.25 -9.51
C ASP A 358 -6.65 24.38 -10.03
N ARG A 359 -5.66 24.07 -10.88
CA ARG A 359 -4.63 25.03 -11.30
C ARG A 359 -5.17 26.30 -11.98
N PRO A 360 -6.12 26.24 -12.93
CA PRO A 360 -6.68 27.45 -13.53
C PRO A 360 -7.61 28.18 -12.56
N PHE A 361 -8.10 27.53 -11.52
CA PHE A 361 -9.03 28.11 -10.57
C PHE A 361 -8.32 28.99 -9.52
N ARG A 362 -8.12 30.26 -9.88
CA ARG A 362 -7.56 31.28 -8.99
C ARG A 362 -8.64 32.27 -8.58
N ALA A 363 -9.04 32.21 -7.30
CA ALA A 363 -10.08 33.09 -6.77
C ALA A 363 -9.77 34.58 -7.01
N GLU A 364 -8.51 34.96 -6.87
CA GLU A 364 -8.07 36.34 -7.09
C GLU A 364 -8.29 36.86 -8.50
N LYS A 365 -8.07 36.01 -9.52
CA LYS A 365 -8.32 36.38 -10.92
C LYS A 365 -9.80 36.50 -11.20
N LEU A 366 -10.59 35.55 -10.70
CA LEU A 366 -12.04 35.58 -10.88
C LEU A 366 -12.68 36.79 -10.21
N VAL A 367 -12.19 37.19 -9.03
CA VAL A 367 -12.66 38.42 -8.38
C VAL A 367 -12.22 39.66 -9.16
N GLU A 368 -10.98 39.74 -9.61
CA GLU A 368 -10.48 40.85 -10.43
C GLU A 368 -11.29 41.05 -11.72
N GLU A 369 -11.61 39.96 -12.42
CA GLU A 369 -12.28 39.98 -13.72
C GLU A 369 -13.80 40.15 -13.61
N HIS A 370 -14.45 39.49 -12.65
CA HIS A 370 -15.91 39.43 -12.57
C HIS A 370 -16.53 40.25 -11.44
N PHE A 371 -15.74 40.60 -10.42
CA PHE A 371 -16.18 41.37 -9.26
C PHE A 371 -15.22 42.54 -8.96
N PRO A 372 -14.91 43.40 -9.95
CA PRO A 372 -13.84 44.41 -9.84
C PRO A 372 -14.08 45.43 -8.70
N ASN A 373 -15.33 45.67 -8.33
CA ASN A 373 -15.68 46.56 -7.22
C ASN A 373 -15.30 46.00 -5.84
N ASP A 374 -15.20 44.66 -5.71
CA ASP A 374 -14.82 43.97 -4.49
C ASP A 374 -13.33 43.54 -4.49
N PHE A 375 -12.62 43.78 -5.59
CA PHE A 375 -11.20 43.44 -5.72
C PHE A 375 -10.33 44.42 -4.95
N THR A 376 -9.32 43.88 -4.26
CA THR A 376 -8.27 44.67 -3.60
C THR A 376 -6.91 44.15 -4.00
N PRO A 377 -5.89 45.00 -4.25
CA PRO A 377 -4.55 44.54 -4.57
C PRO A 377 -3.92 43.85 -3.36
N ARG A 378 -3.08 42.85 -3.61
CA ARG A 378 -2.42 42.09 -2.54
C ARG A 378 -1.50 43.01 -1.72
N PRO A 379 -1.66 43.08 -0.38
CA PRO A 379 -0.77 43.87 0.48
C PRO A 379 0.70 43.46 0.34
N ASP A 380 1.63 44.40 0.55
CA ASP A 380 3.07 44.07 0.59
C ASP A 380 3.37 43.24 1.85
N LYS A 381 4.00 42.09 1.66
CA LYS A 381 4.39 41.18 2.75
C LYS A 381 5.34 41.83 3.75
N LYS A 382 6.15 42.80 3.31
CA LYS A 382 7.11 43.50 4.18
C LYS A 382 6.44 44.51 5.10
N THR A 383 5.28 45.03 4.73
CA THR A 383 4.55 46.03 5.51
C THR A 383 3.49 45.39 6.40
N ASP A 384 2.74 44.41 5.88
CA ASP A 384 1.74 43.65 6.65
C ASP A 384 1.71 42.20 6.17
N LYS A 385 2.48 41.35 6.86
CA LYS A 385 2.57 39.93 6.57
C LYS A 385 1.23 39.21 6.75
N ASP A 386 0.48 39.56 7.80
CA ASP A 386 -0.76 38.86 8.16
C ASP A 386 -1.88 39.18 7.17
N ALA A 387 -1.98 40.42 6.71
CA ALA A 387 -2.90 40.79 5.64
C ALA A 387 -2.47 40.15 4.31
N HIS A 388 -1.18 40.12 3.99
CA HIS A 388 -0.67 39.47 2.77
C HIS A 388 -0.97 37.96 2.72
N GLU A 389 -0.89 37.27 3.86
CA GLU A 389 -1.16 35.83 3.98
C GLU A 389 -2.67 35.52 3.98
N ARG A 390 -3.52 36.39 4.56
CA ARG A 390 -4.99 36.24 4.54
C ARG A 390 -5.66 36.70 3.25
N TRP A 391 -5.00 37.55 2.46
CA TRP A 391 -5.59 38.11 1.25
C TRP A 391 -6.19 37.09 0.27
N PRO A 392 -5.54 35.93 -0.03
CA PRO A 392 -6.13 34.94 -0.93
C PRO A 392 -7.45 34.34 -0.43
N ILE A 393 -7.55 34.05 0.88
CA ILE A 393 -8.78 33.48 1.44
C ILE A 393 -9.90 34.54 1.51
N GLU A 394 -9.57 35.81 1.74
CA GLU A 394 -10.57 36.88 1.70
C GLU A 394 -11.16 37.09 0.31
N LEU A 395 -10.37 36.99 -0.76
CA LEU A 395 -10.91 37.01 -2.13
C LEU A 395 -11.76 35.77 -2.44
N ALA A 396 -11.37 34.59 -1.95
CA ALA A 396 -12.24 33.41 -2.04
C ALA A 396 -13.58 33.60 -1.32
N LYS A 397 -13.61 34.32 -0.19
CA LYS A 397 -14.86 34.67 0.51
C LYS A 397 -15.72 35.66 -0.27
N VAL A 398 -15.13 36.59 -1.03
CA VAL A 398 -15.87 37.50 -1.91
C VAL A 398 -16.71 36.72 -2.92
N LEU A 399 -16.16 35.66 -3.52
CA LEU A 399 -16.90 34.81 -4.45
C LEU A 399 -18.16 34.20 -3.79
N HIS A 400 -18.06 33.76 -2.53
CA HIS A 400 -19.20 33.20 -1.80
C HIS A 400 -20.22 34.24 -1.37
N ARG A 401 -19.78 35.41 -0.89
CA ARG A 401 -20.68 36.52 -0.50
C ARG A 401 -21.51 37.02 -1.68
N ASN A 402 -20.96 36.94 -2.89
CA ASN A 402 -21.65 37.27 -4.14
C ASN A 402 -22.45 36.09 -4.75
N GLY A 403 -22.68 35.01 -4.00
CA GLY A 403 -23.45 33.86 -4.46
C GLY A 403 -22.67 33.02 -5.49
N TYR A 404 -21.56 32.43 -5.05
CA TYR A 404 -20.60 31.64 -5.85
C TYR A 404 -21.21 31.04 -7.14
N PRO A 405 -20.87 31.59 -8.33
CA PRO A 405 -21.53 31.22 -9.58
C PRO A 405 -20.89 30.00 -10.26
N GLY A 406 -19.74 29.52 -9.78
CA GLY A 406 -19.06 28.37 -10.36
C GLY A 406 -19.78 27.03 -10.08
N PRO A 407 -19.48 25.99 -10.87
CA PRO A 407 -20.07 24.68 -10.68
C PRO A 407 -19.50 24.03 -9.43
N HIS A 408 -20.34 23.31 -8.69
CA HIS A 408 -19.91 22.62 -7.47
C HIS A 408 -20.86 21.52 -7.03
N LEU A 409 -20.31 20.58 -6.25
CA LEU A 409 -21.07 19.64 -5.44
C LEU A 409 -21.15 20.17 -4.00
N ARG A 410 -22.28 19.90 -3.34
CA ARG A 410 -22.43 20.03 -1.90
C ARG A 410 -22.70 18.68 -1.29
N ILE A 411 -21.90 18.30 -0.30
CA ILE A 411 -22.06 17.08 0.50
C ILE A 411 -22.70 17.48 1.82
N HIS A 412 -23.92 17.00 2.05
CA HIS A 412 -24.72 17.38 3.22
C HIS A 412 -24.49 16.42 4.38
N SER A 413 -24.33 15.13 4.08
CA SER A 413 -24.09 14.11 5.09
C SER A 413 -23.46 12.83 4.51
N LEU A 414 -22.76 12.11 5.37
CA LEU A 414 -22.31 10.73 5.19
C LEU A 414 -22.69 9.93 6.43
N THR A 415 -23.48 8.88 6.24
CA THR A 415 -23.86 7.93 7.28
C THR A 415 -23.19 6.59 7.04
N LEU A 416 -22.59 6.02 8.09
CA LEU A 416 -22.01 4.69 8.13
C LEU A 416 -22.85 3.80 9.05
N GLU A 417 -23.57 2.84 8.48
CA GLU A 417 -24.40 1.88 9.23
C GLU A 417 -23.79 0.46 9.14
N PRO A 418 -23.29 -0.11 10.25
CA PRO A 418 -22.57 -1.39 10.30
C PRO A 418 -23.45 -2.66 10.18
#